data_AF-A0A953LQW5-F1
#
_entry.id   AF-A0A953LQW5-F1
#
_cell.length_a   1.000
_cell.length_b   1.000
_cell.length_c   1.000
_cell.angle_alpha   90.00
_cell.angle_beta   90.00
_cell.angle_gamma   90.00
#
_symmetry.space_group_name_H-M   'P 1'
#
loop_
_entity.id
_entity.type
_entity.pdbx_description
1 polymer ?
#
loop_
_entity_poly.entity_id
_entity_poly.type
_entity_poly.pdbx_seq_one_letter_code
_entity_poly.pdbx_strand_id
1 'polypeptide(L)'
;MLADGKVRRCIELPGGKVAKEEILSGARWALLSARSRSGLSQAEFAAALGVSKRTLENWEQGRAEPTGPAKVLLSLVAKYPDTVKRLARVRPEEMTA
;
A
#
# COMPACT_ATOMS: atom_id res chain seq x y z
N MET A 1 -13.92 4.36 -9.87
CA MET A 1 -13.89 2.96 -9.44
C MET A 1 -14.75 2.16 -10.42
N LEU A 2 -14.32 0.96 -10.82
CA LEU A 2 -15.09 0.05 -11.66
C LEU A 2 -16.05 -0.78 -10.78
N ALA A 3 -17.09 -1.35 -11.39
CA ALA A 3 -18.16 -2.08 -10.70
C ALA A 3 -17.68 -3.31 -9.90
N ASP A 4 -16.50 -3.85 -10.23
CA ASP A 4 -15.85 -4.98 -9.57
C ASP A 4 -14.85 -4.57 -8.47
N GLY A 5 -14.85 -3.29 -8.07
CA GLY A 5 -13.92 -2.75 -7.07
C GLY A 5 -12.51 -2.50 -7.58
N LYS A 6 -12.25 -2.70 -8.89
CA LYS A 6 -10.98 -2.29 -9.51
C LYS A 6 -10.92 -0.79 -9.71
N VAL A 7 -9.72 -0.25 -9.80
CA VAL A 7 -9.49 1.19 -9.99
C VAL A 7 -8.67 1.43 -11.23
N ARG A 8 -9.18 2.24 -12.16
CA ARG A 8 -8.41 2.74 -13.29
C ARG A 8 -7.51 3.88 -12.81
N ARG A 9 -6.20 3.73 -12.99
CA ARG A 9 -5.20 4.75 -12.70
C ARG A 9 -4.70 5.31 -14.03
N CYS A 10 -4.91 6.61 -14.23
CA CYS A 10 -4.35 7.37 -15.34
C CYS A 10 -3.20 8.23 -14.81
N ILE A 11 -2.02 8.12 -15.43
CA ILE A 11 -0.89 9.01 -15.18
C ILE A 11 -0.79 9.92 -16.40
N GLU A 12 -1.01 11.21 -16.19
CA GLU A 12 -0.91 12.23 -17.22
C GLU A 12 0.42 12.95 -17.14
N LEU A 13 1.02 13.21 -18.30
CA LEU A 13 2.15 14.10 -18.45
C LEU A 13 1.65 15.54 -18.59
N PRO A 14 2.54 16.54 -18.33
CA PRO A 14 2.26 17.91 -18.68
C PRO A 14 1.78 18.02 -20.14
N GLY A 15 0.62 18.65 -20.36
CA GLY A 15 -0.03 18.74 -21.68
C GLY A 15 -1.11 17.69 -21.95
N GLY A 16 -1.55 16.93 -20.94
CA GLY A 16 -2.73 16.06 -21.03
C GLY A 16 -2.52 14.74 -21.77
N LYS A 17 -1.28 14.43 -22.17
CA LYS A 17 -0.95 13.11 -22.72
C LYS A 17 -0.94 12.06 -21.61
N VAL A 18 -1.71 11.01 -21.79
CA VAL A 18 -1.69 9.84 -20.90
C VAL A 18 -0.36 9.10 -21.08
N ALA A 19 0.51 9.11 -20.06
CA ALA A 19 1.75 8.35 -20.02
C ALA A 19 1.52 6.88 -19.69
N LYS A 20 0.53 6.59 -18.82
CA LYS A 20 0.24 5.23 -18.40
C LYS A 20 -1.20 5.10 -17.93
N GLU A 21 -1.90 4.11 -18.46
CA GLU A 21 -3.21 3.69 -17.99
C GLU A 21 -3.11 2.24 -17.49
N GLU A 22 -3.51 1.98 -16.25
CA GLU A 22 -3.54 0.62 -15.70
C GLU A 22 -4.80 0.38 -14.85
N ILE A 23 -5.31 -0.85 -14.86
CA ILE A 23 -6.37 -1.29 -13.96
C ILE A 23 -5.72 -1.92 -12.74
N LEU A 24 -5.89 -1.28 -11.58
CA LEU A 24 -5.42 -1.76 -10.29
C LEU A 24 -6.47 -2.66 -9.65
N SER A 25 -6.02 -3.76 -9.04
CA SER A 25 -6.86 -4.53 -8.12
C SER A 25 -7.25 -3.65 -6.91
N GLY A 26 -8.40 -3.94 -6.30
CA GLY A 26 -8.84 -3.22 -5.09
C GLY A 26 -7.79 -3.24 -3.98
N ALA A 27 -7.09 -4.36 -3.81
CA ALA A 27 -6.00 -4.51 -2.84
C ALA A 27 -4.78 -3.62 -3.16
N ARG A 28 -4.36 -3.57 -4.44
CA ARG A 28 -3.22 -2.72 -4.86
C ARG A 28 -3.57 -1.24 -4.74
N TRP A 29 -4.80 -0.85 -5.06
CA TRP A 29 -5.29 0.51 -4.83
C TRP A 29 -5.31 0.88 -3.35
N ALA A 30 -5.84 -0.01 -2.50
CA ALA A 30 -5.91 0.18 -1.06
C ALA A 30 -4.52 0.42 -0.46
N LEU A 31 -3.53 -0.39 -0.87
CA LEU A 31 -2.13 -0.24 -0.50
C LEU A 31 -1.57 1.13 -0.91
N LEU A 32 -1.66 1.49 -2.20
CA LEU A 32 -1.12 2.75 -2.73
C LEU A 32 -1.75 3.97 -2.04
N SER A 33 -3.07 3.92 -1.84
CA SER A 33 -3.83 4.98 -1.16
C SER A 33 -3.42 5.14 0.29
N ALA A 34 -3.30 4.02 1.01
CA ALA A 34 -2.86 4.03 2.39
C ALA A 34 -1.46 4.63 2.55
N ARG A 35 -0.51 4.20 1.70
CA ARG A 35 0.84 4.75 1.73
C ARG A 35 0.84 6.24 1.45
N SER A 36 0.12 6.69 0.41
CA SER A 36 0.03 8.11 0.07
C SER A 36 -0.56 8.95 1.21
N ARG A 37 -1.56 8.45 1.94
CA ARG A 37 -2.18 9.15 3.07
C ARG A 37 -1.38 9.09 4.36
N SER A 38 -0.48 8.11 4.50
CA SER A 38 0.32 7.93 5.72
C SER A 38 1.33 9.07 5.95
N GLY A 39 1.78 9.72 4.87
CA GLY A 39 2.87 10.70 4.90
C GLY A 39 4.27 10.08 5.08
N LEU A 40 4.37 8.76 5.12
CA LEU A 40 5.64 8.03 5.25
C LEU A 40 6.31 7.83 3.90
N SER A 41 7.64 7.79 3.91
CA SER A 41 8.41 7.28 2.80
C SER A 41 8.10 5.79 2.57
N GLN A 42 8.44 5.29 1.38
CA GLN A 42 8.24 3.89 1.05
C GLN A 42 9.00 2.95 2.00
N ALA A 43 10.20 3.35 2.45
CA ALA A 43 11.00 2.54 3.37
C ALA A 43 10.39 2.50 4.78
N GLU A 44 9.96 3.65 5.31
CA GLU A 44 9.30 3.73 6.62
C GLU A 44 7.97 2.97 6.63
N PHE A 45 7.19 3.07 5.55
CA PHE A 45 5.94 2.32 5.43
C PHE A 45 6.19 0.81 5.38
N ALA A 46 7.21 0.36 4.65
CA ALA A 46 7.60 -1.05 4.61
C ALA A 46 8.04 -1.55 6.00
N ALA A 47 8.86 -0.77 6.69
CA ALA A 47 9.30 -1.06 8.05
C ALA A 47 8.11 -1.15 9.02
N ALA A 48 7.16 -0.22 8.96
CA ALA A 48 5.95 -0.25 9.78
C ALA A 48 5.06 -1.47 9.51
N LEU A 49 5.07 -2.01 8.29
CA LEU A 49 4.38 -3.25 7.94
C LEU A 49 5.20 -4.52 8.24
N GLY A 50 6.43 -4.40 8.71
CA GLY A 50 7.33 -5.53 8.97
C GLY A 50 7.78 -6.25 7.69
N VAL A 51 7.85 -5.56 6.54
CA VAL A 51 8.30 -6.13 5.27
C VAL A 51 9.48 -5.36 4.69
N SER A 52 10.24 -6.00 3.79
CA SER A 52 11.30 -5.29 3.08
C SER A 52 10.72 -4.23 2.13
N LYS A 53 11.48 -3.14 1.90
CA LYS A 53 11.14 -2.15 0.87
C LYS A 53 10.92 -2.80 -0.50
N ARG A 54 11.75 -3.79 -0.86
CA ARG A 54 11.64 -4.56 -2.10
C ARG A 54 10.31 -5.31 -2.20
N THR A 55 9.86 -5.94 -1.12
CA THR A 55 8.57 -6.64 -1.05
C THR A 55 7.42 -5.65 -1.31
N LEU A 56 7.46 -4.49 -0.64
CA LEU A 56 6.48 -3.44 -0.84
C LEU A 56 6.48 -2.92 -2.30
N GLU A 57 7.64 -2.67 -2.89
CA GLU A 57 7.78 -2.27 -4.31
C GLU A 57 7.15 -3.31 -5.26
N ASN A 58 7.37 -4.59 -5.02
CA ASN A 58 6.79 -5.66 -5.84
C ASN A 58 5.25 -5.65 -5.77
N TRP A 59 4.67 -5.39 -4.58
CA TRP A 59 3.21 -5.26 -4.43
C TRP A 59 2.68 -3.99 -5.13
N GLU A 60 3.35 -2.86 -4.95
CA GLU A 60 2.93 -1.58 -5.56
C GLU A 60 3.04 -1.59 -7.08
N GLN A 61 3.97 -2.35 -7.65
CA GLN A 61 4.12 -2.55 -9.09
C GLN A 61 3.24 -3.68 -9.64
N GLY A 62 2.58 -4.45 -8.77
CA GLY A 62 1.75 -5.59 -9.17
C GLY A 62 2.55 -6.80 -9.66
N ARG A 63 3.85 -6.89 -9.31
CA ARG A 63 4.69 -8.08 -9.60
C ARG A 63 4.44 -9.23 -8.62
N ALA A 64 3.86 -8.93 -7.47
CA ALA A 64 3.43 -9.89 -6.46
C ALA A 64 2.17 -9.36 -5.77
N GLU A 65 1.47 -10.23 -5.05
CA GLU A 65 0.38 -9.84 -4.16
C GLU A 65 0.74 -10.06 -2.69
N PRO A 66 0.23 -9.22 -1.78
CA PRO A 66 0.30 -9.51 -0.35
C PRO A 66 -0.47 -10.80 -0.04
N THR A 67 -0.03 -11.59 0.94
CA THR A 67 -0.66 -12.86 1.32
C THR A 67 -1.07 -12.88 2.79
N GLY A 68 -2.04 -13.74 3.13
CA GLY A 68 -2.45 -14.03 4.51
C GLY A 68 -2.59 -12.79 5.41
N PRO A 69 -1.79 -12.67 6.49
CA PRO A 69 -1.82 -11.53 7.41
C PRO A 69 -1.62 -10.17 6.74
N ALA A 70 -0.78 -10.08 5.69
CA ALA A 70 -0.53 -8.83 5.00
C ALA A 70 -1.77 -8.29 4.28
N LYS A 71 -2.63 -9.17 3.72
CA LYS A 71 -3.91 -8.73 3.11
C LYS A 71 -4.84 -8.11 4.17
N VAL A 72 -4.91 -8.72 5.35
CA VAL A 72 -5.72 -8.22 6.47
C VAL A 72 -5.17 -6.88 6.98
N LEU A 73 -3.86 -6.80 7.19
CA LEU A 73 -3.19 -5.59 7.66
C LEU A 73 -3.39 -4.41 6.69
N LEU A 74 -3.23 -4.66 5.39
CA LEU A 74 -3.46 -3.64 4.36
C LEU A 74 -4.92 -3.20 4.29
N SER A 75 -5.87 -4.12 4.49
CA SER A 75 -7.29 -3.79 4.58
C SER A 75 -7.60 -2.91 5.80
N LEU A 76 -6.98 -3.24 6.95
CA LEU A 76 -7.10 -2.46 8.18
C LEU A 76 -6.53 -1.05 7.99
N VAL A 77 -5.31 -0.95 7.45
CA VAL A 77 -4.62 0.31 7.14
C VAL A 77 -5.38 1.14 6.10
N ALA A 78 -6.04 0.50 5.13
CA ALA A 78 -6.87 1.20 4.17
C ALA A 78 -8.12 1.80 4.80
N LYS A 79 -8.73 1.10 5.77
CA LYS A 79 -9.91 1.55 6.53
C LYS A 79 -9.56 2.57 7.62
N TYR A 80 -8.40 2.43 8.25
CA TYR A 80 -7.89 3.25 9.34
C TYR A 80 -6.45 3.70 9.03
N PRO A 81 -6.27 4.80 8.27
CA PRO A 81 -4.93 5.24 7.84
C PRO A 81 -3.97 5.56 8.99
N ASP A 82 -4.48 5.91 10.17
CA ASP A 82 -3.67 6.14 11.37
C ASP A 82 -3.03 4.86 11.91
N THR A 83 -3.54 3.67 11.55
CA THR A 83 -2.96 2.38 11.94
C THR A 83 -1.50 2.26 11.55
N VAL A 84 -1.07 2.80 10.41
CA VAL A 84 0.34 2.74 9.98
C VAL A 84 1.25 3.45 10.97
N LYS A 85 0.83 4.63 11.47
CA LYS A 85 1.58 5.38 12.48
C LYS A 85 1.59 4.66 13.81
N ARG A 86 0.53 3.92 14.14
CA ARG A 86 0.49 3.07 15.34
C ARG A 86 1.43 1.88 15.20
N LEU A 87 1.43 1.20 14.05
CA LEU A 87 2.32 0.08 13.77
C LEU A 87 3.80 0.48 13.85
N ALA A 88 4.16 1.67 13.36
CA ALA A 88 5.51 2.20 13.49
C ALA A 88 5.97 2.40 14.95
N ARG A 89 5.03 2.43 15.91
CA ARG A 89 5.32 2.48 17.36
C ARG A 89 5.31 1.11 18.02
N VAL A 90 4.75 0.10 17.34
CA VAL A 90 4.80 -1.28 17.83
C VAL A 90 6.21 -1.79 17.60
N ARG A 91 6.85 -2.25 18.68
CA ARG A 91 8.14 -2.92 18.68
C ARG A 91 7.89 -4.42 18.90
N PRO A 92 7.79 -5.25 17.86
CA PRO A 92 7.50 -6.68 18.02
C PRO A 92 8.50 -7.38 18.96
N GLU A 93 9.74 -6.92 18.99
CA GLU A 93 10.83 -7.40 19.84
C GLU A 93 10.59 -7.18 21.35
N GLU A 94 9.73 -6.23 21.73
CA GLU A 94 9.39 -5.95 23.13
C GLU A 94 8.24 -6.83 23.64
N MET A 95 7.53 -7.54 22.74
CA MET A 95 6.36 -8.36 23.07
C MET A 95 6.71 -9.82 23.40
N THR A 96 7.96 -10.24 23.22
CA THR A 96 8.45 -11.60 23.49
C THR A 96 9.01 -11.78 24.91
N ALA A 97 8.56 -10.97 25.87
CA ALA A 97 8.93 -11.07 27.28
C ALA A 97 7.95 -11.93 28.08
#